data_AF-A0A915BMX8-F1
#
_entry.id   AF-A0A915BMX8-F1
#
_cell.length_a   1.000
_cell.length_b   1.000
_cell.length_c   1.000
_cell.angle_alpha   90.00
_cell.angle_beta   90.00
_cell.angle_gamma   90.00
#
_symmetry.space_group_name_H-M   'P 1'
#
loop_
_entity.id
_entity.type
_entity.pdbx_description
1 polymer ?
#
loop_
_entity_poly.entity_id
_entity_poly.type
_entity_poly.pdbx_seq_one_letter_code
_entity_poly.pdbx_strand_id
1 'polypeptide(L)'
;MMTTNEYLIYIAFLLISTTGLLPWNLFMNAHEYFNYKLRNMTDSVDNETILSNPTELQRSYEGWLTITSGISCLFGSLFNFLTTERLNHNFRIIFGHIFVFLSLIPTILFTFVCTDYVQELFLWLSVLLAAVACFGSAGLLGCGLLGYSARFPAVYMQAVMLGQSFAGILTSLLSIFCQAFTSNSLLNGRLYFAIAMIWTLASGVLYIWLIKSPHTIAVMNTEVNESSRVEQNRNLLLDTDDVTDGLQPEVSDDSFGPQI
;
A
#
# COMPACT_ATOMS: atom_id res chain seq x y z
N MET A 1 -20.37 15.37 12.40
CA MET A 1 -20.95 14.21 11.67
C MET A 1 -20.53 14.37 10.22
N MET A 2 -19.90 13.36 9.61
CA MET A 2 -19.45 13.46 8.22
C MET A 2 -20.66 13.61 7.28
N THR A 3 -20.51 14.44 6.26
CA THR A 3 -21.44 14.52 5.14
C THR A 3 -21.33 13.28 4.25
N THR A 4 -22.35 12.99 3.46
CA THR A 4 -22.34 11.84 2.52
C THR A 4 -21.12 11.86 1.59
N ASN A 5 -20.70 13.05 1.14
CA ASN A 5 -19.55 13.20 0.24
C ASN A 5 -18.22 12.88 0.94
N GLU A 6 -18.06 13.26 2.21
CA GLU A 6 -16.87 12.92 3.01
C GLU A 6 -16.79 11.42 3.27
N TYR A 7 -17.92 10.75 3.50
CA TYR A 7 -17.98 9.28 3.59
C TYR A 7 -17.54 8.61 2.28
N LEU A 8 -17.95 9.13 1.12
CA LEU A 8 -17.52 8.59 -0.17
C LEU A 8 -16.00 8.77 -0.39
N ILE A 9 -15.44 9.92 0.00
CA ILE A 9 -14.00 10.17 -0.04
C ILE A 9 -13.26 9.20 0.90
N TYR A 10 -13.80 8.97 2.11
CA TYR A 10 -13.25 8.03 3.08
C TYR A 10 -13.20 6.60 2.51
N ILE A 11 -14.31 6.13 1.95
CA ILE A 11 -14.40 4.82 1.30
C ILE A 11 -13.44 4.74 0.11
N ALA A 12 -13.30 5.82 -0.67
CA ALA A 12 -12.35 5.86 -1.78
C ALA A 12 -10.90 5.69 -1.31
N PHE A 13 -10.47 6.44 -0.28
CA PHE A 13 -9.13 6.25 0.32
C PHE A 13 -8.92 4.83 0.82
N LEU A 14 -9.92 4.24 1.47
CA LEU A 14 -9.88 2.86 1.95
C LEU A 14 -9.67 1.88 0.79
N LEU A 15 -10.52 1.92 -0.23
CA LEU A 15 -10.47 0.99 -1.37
C LEU A 15 -9.19 1.14 -2.20
N ILE A 16 -8.73 2.37 -2.43
CA ILE A 16 -7.48 2.62 -3.17
C ILE A 16 -6.30 2.10 -2.35
N SER A 17 -6.30 2.33 -1.04
CA SER A 17 -5.25 1.85 -0.14
C SER A 17 -5.16 0.33 -0.13
N THR A 18 -6.29 -0.39 -0.19
CA THR A 18 -6.27 -1.87 -0.29
C THR A 18 -5.38 -2.38 -1.43
N THR A 19 -5.30 -1.68 -2.56
CA THR A 19 -4.41 -2.02 -3.68
C THR A 19 -2.92 -1.98 -3.32
N GLY A 20 -2.52 -1.26 -2.27
CA GLY A 20 -1.13 -1.17 -1.81
C GLY A 20 -0.55 -2.50 -1.34
N LEU A 21 -1.34 -3.33 -0.64
CA LEU A 21 -0.91 -4.64 -0.14
C LEU A 21 -1.56 -5.83 -0.86
N LEU A 22 -2.66 -5.61 -1.59
CA LEU A 22 -3.39 -6.69 -2.24
C LEU A 22 -2.52 -7.55 -3.18
N PRO A 23 -1.65 -7.00 -4.05
CA PRO A 23 -0.82 -7.83 -4.94
C PRO A 23 0.10 -8.77 -4.16
N TRP A 24 0.83 -8.26 -3.17
CA TRP A 24 1.72 -9.08 -2.33
C TRP A 24 0.95 -10.20 -1.62
N ASN A 25 -0.19 -9.85 -1.00
CA ASN A 25 -1.03 -10.83 -0.31
C ASN A 25 -1.49 -11.95 -1.25
N LEU A 26 -1.87 -11.62 -2.50
CA LEU A 26 -2.35 -12.60 -3.47
C LEU A 26 -1.23 -13.49 -4.01
N PHE A 27 -0.03 -12.94 -4.27
CA PHE A 27 1.13 -13.76 -4.63
C PHE A 27 1.49 -14.76 -3.53
N MET A 28 1.47 -14.33 -2.26
CA MET A 28 1.70 -15.21 -1.11
C MET A 28 0.60 -16.27 -0.96
N ASN A 29 -0.68 -15.90 -1.12
CA ASN A 29 -1.80 -16.82 -0.92
C ASN A 29 -2.07 -17.77 -2.08
N ALA A 30 -1.50 -17.52 -3.27
CA ALA A 30 -1.54 -18.44 -4.41
C ALA A 30 -0.62 -19.66 -4.23
N HIS A 31 -0.44 -20.14 -2.99
CA HIS A 31 0.47 -21.22 -2.61
C HIS A 31 0.23 -22.51 -3.40
N GLU A 32 -1.03 -22.96 -3.50
CA GLU A 32 -1.38 -24.17 -4.26
C GLU A 32 -1.02 -24.06 -5.75
N TYR A 33 -1.19 -22.87 -6.34
CA TYR A 33 -0.87 -22.62 -7.73
C TYR A 33 0.64 -22.74 -7.98
N PHE A 34 1.46 -22.09 -7.15
CA PHE A 34 2.91 -22.16 -7.29
C PHE A 34 3.46 -23.55 -6.96
N ASN A 35 2.90 -24.24 -5.96
CA ASN A 35 3.24 -25.62 -5.69
C ASN A 35 2.93 -26.54 -6.87
N TYR A 36 1.75 -26.42 -7.47
CA TYR A 36 1.41 -27.20 -8.65
C TYR A 36 2.37 -26.94 -9.82
N LYS A 37 2.74 -25.68 -10.06
CA LYS A 37 3.64 -25.29 -11.16
C LYS A 37 5.09 -25.74 -10.95
N LEU A 38 5.54 -25.82 -9.70
CA LEU A 38 6.91 -26.18 -9.31
C LEU A 38 7.04 -27.65 -8.84
N ARG A 39 6.02 -28.48 -9.09
CA ARG A 39 5.97 -29.90 -8.73
C ARG A 39 7.02 -30.73 -9.48
N ASN A 40 7.41 -31.87 -8.91
CA ASN A 40 8.20 -32.86 -9.63
C ASN A 40 7.39 -33.45 -10.80
N MET A 41 7.97 -33.50 -12.00
CA MET A 41 7.34 -34.06 -13.20
C MET A 41 7.46 -35.58 -13.28
N THR A 42 8.31 -36.18 -12.44
CA THR A 42 8.67 -37.61 -12.51
C THR A 42 7.72 -38.50 -11.70
N ASP A 43 7.03 -37.94 -10.70
CA ASP A 43 6.09 -38.64 -9.83
C ASP A 43 4.65 -38.50 -10.36
N SER A 44 3.85 -39.56 -10.21
CA SER A 44 2.43 -39.54 -10.60
C SER A 44 1.69 -38.40 -9.89
N VAL A 45 0.90 -37.65 -10.67
CA VAL A 45 0.18 -36.43 -10.27
C VAL A 45 -0.97 -36.77 -9.33
N ASP A 46 -0.66 -37.15 -8.09
CA ASP A 46 -1.61 -37.19 -6.98
C ASP A 46 -1.31 -36.01 -6.06
N ASN A 47 -2.33 -35.25 -5.65
CA ASN A 47 -2.14 -34.09 -4.77
C ASN A 47 -1.48 -34.48 -3.41
N GLU A 48 -1.60 -35.75 -3.00
CA GLU A 48 -0.95 -36.29 -1.79
C GLU A 48 0.57 -36.52 -1.97
N THR A 49 1.05 -36.81 -3.19
CA THR A 49 2.50 -36.98 -3.44
C THR A 49 3.22 -35.62 -3.50
N ILE A 50 2.53 -34.57 -3.96
CA ILE A 50 3.05 -33.19 -3.97
C ILE A 50 3.31 -32.67 -2.55
N LEU A 51 2.48 -33.05 -1.58
CA LEU A 51 2.60 -32.59 -0.19
C LEU A 51 3.64 -33.40 0.62
N SER A 52 3.88 -34.66 0.24
CA SER A 52 4.76 -35.57 1.01
C SER A 52 6.25 -35.42 0.67
N ASN A 53 6.61 -35.02 -0.55
CA ASN A 53 8.01 -34.77 -0.96
C ASN A 53 8.15 -33.49 -1.80
N PRO A 54 7.99 -32.29 -1.19
CA PRO A 54 8.10 -31.04 -1.92
C PRO A 54 9.52 -30.78 -2.44
N THR A 55 9.62 -30.28 -3.66
CA THR A 55 10.87 -29.91 -4.32
C THR A 55 11.51 -28.70 -3.62
N GLU A 56 12.83 -28.51 -3.81
CA GLU A 56 13.54 -27.33 -3.28
C GLU A 56 12.95 -26.01 -3.80
N LEU A 57 12.49 -26.00 -5.07
CA LEU A 57 11.82 -24.86 -5.70
C LEU A 57 10.51 -24.49 -4.98
N GLN A 58 9.71 -25.48 -4.58
CA GLN A 58 8.47 -25.26 -3.82
C GLN A 58 8.75 -24.68 -2.44
N ARG A 59 9.71 -25.26 -1.70
CA ARG A 59 10.06 -24.81 -0.34
C ARG A 59 10.66 -23.40 -0.32
N SER A 60 11.43 -23.05 -1.34
CA SER A 60 12.14 -21.77 -1.40
C SER A 60 11.29 -20.61 -1.95
N TYR A 61 10.15 -20.91 -2.61
CA TYR A 61 9.32 -19.89 -3.27
C TYR A 61 8.89 -18.76 -2.33
N GLU A 62 8.27 -19.07 -1.20
CA GLU A 62 7.75 -18.05 -0.27
C GLU A 62 8.87 -17.21 0.34
N GLY A 63 10.02 -17.84 0.62
CA GLY A 63 11.21 -17.16 1.12
C GLY A 63 11.75 -16.16 0.11
N TRP A 64 11.95 -16.58 -1.14
CA TRP A 64 12.39 -15.69 -2.23
C TRP A 64 11.38 -14.59 -2.51
N LEU A 65 10.10 -14.93 -2.58
CA LEU A 65 9.01 -13.96 -2.76
C LEU A 65 9.05 -12.88 -1.68
N THR A 66 9.14 -13.28 -0.40
CA THR A 66 9.15 -12.35 0.73
C THR A 66 10.37 -11.43 0.70
N ILE A 67 11.57 -11.99 0.50
CA ILE A 67 12.82 -11.22 0.50
C ILE A 67 12.84 -10.26 -0.68
N THR A 68 12.61 -10.73 -1.91
CA THR A 68 12.69 -9.89 -3.10
C THR A 68 11.59 -8.83 -3.10
N SER A 69 10.36 -9.16 -2.68
CA SER A 69 9.28 -8.19 -2.54
C SER A 69 9.56 -7.15 -1.46
N GLY A 70 10.13 -7.56 -0.32
CA GLY A 70 10.53 -6.66 0.75
C GLY A 70 11.60 -5.66 0.30
N ILE A 71 12.66 -6.16 -0.34
CA ILE A 71 13.72 -5.31 -0.92
C ILE A 71 13.13 -4.34 -1.95
N SER A 72 12.26 -4.83 -2.83
CA SER A 72 11.62 -4.01 -3.85
C SER A 72 10.71 -2.92 -3.25
N CYS A 73 9.94 -3.27 -2.22
CA CYS A 73 9.12 -2.32 -1.46
C CYS A 73 9.98 -1.25 -0.78
N LEU A 74 11.14 -1.62 -0.21
CA LEU A 74 12.10 -0.66 0.37
C LEU A 74 12.61 0.31 -0.70
N PHE A 75 13.00 -0.17 -1.88
CA PHE A 75 13.40 0.71 -2.99
C PHE A 75 12.27 1.63 -3.45
N GLY A 76 11.04 1.11 -3.56
CA GLY A 76 9.88 1.91 -3.94
C GLY A 76 9.57 3.00 -2.90
N SER A 77 9.60 2.65 -1.62
CA SER A 77 9.41 3.57 -0.51
C SER A 77 10.52 4.63 -0.45
N LEU A 78 11.78 4.24 -0.66
CA LEU A 78 12.92 5.16 -0.70
C LEU A 78 12.80 6.14 -1.88
N PHE A 79 12.45 5.63 -3.07
CA PHE A 79 12.19 6.48 -4.22
C PHE A 79 11.05 7.46 -3.94
N ASN A 80 9.98 6.99 -3.29
CA ASN A 80 8.85 7.80 -2.89
C ASN A 80 9.29 8.95 -1.97
N PHE A 81 10.04 8.62 -0.90
CA PHE A 81 10.58 9.59 0.05
C PHE A 81 11.48 10.65 -0.63
N LEU A 82 12.46 10.21 -1.42
CA LEU A 82 13.39 11.11 -2.11
C LEU A 82 12.69 12.02 -3.13
N THR A 83 11.56 11.57 -3.67
CA THR A 83 10.80 12.35 -4.65
C THR A 83 9.70 13.19 -4.01
N THR A 84 9.45 13.09 -2.69
CA THR A 84 8.41 13.84 -1.93
C THR A 84 8.31 15.31 -2.30
N GLU A 85 9.44 15.99 -2.30
CA GLU A 85 9.53 17.42 -2.60
C GLU A 85 9.58 17.73 -4.11
N ARG A 86 9.96 16.76 -4.95
CA ARG A 86 10.27 16.99 -6.37
C ARG A 86 9.14 16.61 -7.33
N LEU A 87 8.35 15.61 -7.00
CA LEU A 87 7.31 15.06 -7.88
C LEU A 87 5.93 15.17 -7.26
N ASN A 88 4.92 15.40 -8.09
CA ASN A 88 3.53 15.44 -7.64
C ASN A 88 3.08 14.08 -7.07
N HIS A 89 2.24 14.08 -6.04
CA HIS A 89 1.75 12.85 -5.40
C HIS A 89 0.95 12.00 -6.40
N ASN A 90 0.23 12.66 -7.31
CA ASN A 90 -0.52 12.02 -8.38
C ASN A 90 0.36 11.19 -9.32
N PHE A 91 1.58 11.65 -9.58
CA PHE A 91 2.52 10.90 -10.39
C PHE A 91 2.84 9.55 -9.73
N ARG A 92 3.18 9.54 -8.43
CA ARG A 92 3.57 8.29 -7.73
C ARG A 92 2.43 7.29 -7.65
N ILE A 93 1.22 7.76 -7.35
CA ILE A 93 0.05 6.87 -7.20
C ILE A 93 -0.36 6.28 -8.56
N ILE A 94 -0.36 7.08 -9.64
CA ILE A 94 -0.70 6.60 -10.98
C ILE A 94 0.36 5.63 -11.50
N PHE A 95 1.65 5.98 -11.37
CA PHE A 95 2.74 5.07 -11.77
C PHE A 95 2.71 3.79 -10.95
N GLY A 96 2.40 3.86 -9.65
CA GLY A 96 2.19 2.68 -8.82
C GLY A 96 1.13 1.73 -9.41
N HIS A 97 -0.04 2.25 -9.78
CA HIS A 97 -1.08 1.45 -10.46
C HIS A 97 -0.60 0.86 -11.79
N ILE A 98 0.16 1.63 -12.59
CA ILE A 98 0.71 1.15 -13.88
C ILE A 98 1.68 -0.01 -13.66
N PHE A 99 2.61 0.10 -12.71
CA PHE A 99 3.55 -0.99 -12.39
C PHE A 99 2.83 -2.26 -11.91
N VAL A 100 1.80 -2.12 -11.08
CA VAL A 100 0.97 -3.26 -10.65
C VAL A 100 0.24 -3.87 -11.84
N PHE A 101 -0.36 -3.07 -12.70
CA PHE A 101 -1.06 -3.58 -13.88
C PHE A 101 -0.12 -4.30 -14.86
N LEU A 102 1.05 -3.72 -15.13
CA LEU A 102 2.07 -4.30 -16.01
C LEU A 102 2.68 -5.59 -15.48
N SER A 103 2.73 -5.78 -14.16
CA SER A 103 3.21 -7.02 -13.55
C SER A 103 2.13 -8.11 -13.49
N LEU A 104 0.86 -7.74 -13.29
CA LEU A 104 -0.25 -8.69 -13.22
C LEU A 104 -0.61 -9.29 -14.59
N ILE A 105 -0.51 -8.54 -15.70
CA ILE A 105 -0.77 -9.08 -17.04
C ILE A 105 0.06 -10.34 -17.35
N PRO A 106 1.42 -10.30 -17.34
CA PRO A 106 2.23 -11.48 -17.63
C PRO A 106 2.04 -12.57 -16.58
N THR A 107 1.76 -12.22 -15.33
CA THR A 107 1.45 -13.18 -14.27
C THR A 107 0.22 -14.02 -14.60
N ILE A 108 -0.87 -13.38 -15.08
CA ILE A 108 -2.06 -14.09 -15.56
C ILE A 108 -1.72 -14.94 -16.78
N LEU A 109 -0.97 -14.41 -17.75
CA LEU A 109 -0.61 -15.17 -18.96
C LEU A 109 0.16 -16.46 -18.62
N PHE A 110 1.06 -16.43 -17.63
CA PHE A 110 1.77 -17.63 -17.18
C PHE A 110 0.86 -18.71 -16.58
N THR A 111 -0.35 -18.37 -16.13
CA THR A 111 -1.33 -19.38 -15.69
C THR A 111 -1.94 -20.19 -16.84
N PHE A 112 -1.82 -19.70 -18.09
CA PHE A 112 -2.30 -20.39 -19.29
C PHE A 112 -1.19 -21.16 -20.02
N VAL A 113 0.07 -20.73 -19.85
CA VAL A 113 1.23 -21.37 -20.49
C VAL A 113 1.68 -22.60 -19.70
N CYS A 114 2.03 -23.69 -20.39
CA CYS A 114 2.69 -24.83 -19.76
C CYS A 114 4.17 -24.50 -19.52
N THR A 115 4.61 -24.53 -18.26
CA THR A 115 5.97 -24.16 -17.84
C THR A 115 6.75 -25.35 -17.30
N ASP A 116 6.29 -26.56 -17.62
CA ASP A 116 6.75 -27.80 -16.99
C ASP A 116 8.23 -28.12 -17.30
N TYR A 117 8.75 -27.64 -18.44
CA TYR A 117 10.15 -27.82 -18.84
C TYR A 117 11.12 -26.72 -18.34
N VAL A 118 10.59 -25.62 -17.81
CA VAL A 118 11.37 -24.40 -17.46
C VAL A 118 10.95 -23.83 -16.11
N GLN A 119 10.82 -24.70 -15.10
CA GLN A 119 10.30 -24.35 -13.78
C GLN A 119 11.16 -23.32 -13.03
N GLU A 120 12.49 -23.41 -13.12
CA GLU A 120 13.39 -22.47 -12.47
C GLU A 120 13.27 -21.06 -13.08
N LEU A 121 13.19 -20.96 -14.41
CA LEU A 121 12.95 -19.69 -15.10
C LEU A 121 11.58 -19.11 -14.72
N PHE A 122 10.55 -19.95 -14.64
CA PHE A 122 9.22 -19.54 -14.19
C PHE A 122 9.24 -19.01 -12.74
N LEU A 123 9.99 -19.66 -11.84
CA LEU A 123 10.14 -19.20 -10.45
C LEU A 123 10.72 -17.79 -10.43
N TRP A 124 11.90 -17.58 -11.05
CA TRP A 124 12.58 -16.29 -11.02
C TRP A 124 11.78 -15.19 -11.70
N LEU A 125 11.12 -15.48 -12.83
CA LEU A 125 10.23 -14.52 -13.48
C LEU A 125 9.02 -14.18 -12.61
N SER A 126 8.41 -15.16 -11.94
CA SER A 126 7.25 -14.92 -11.07
C SER A 126 7.63 -14.07 -9.85
N VAL A 127 8.78 -14.36 -9.23
CA VAL A 127 9.31 -13.57 -8.11
C VAL A 127 9.67 -12.16 -8.57
N LEU A 128 10.26 -11.99 -9.76
CA LEU A 128 10.54 -10.68 -10.34
C LEU A 128 9.25 -9.87 -10.60
N LEU A 129 8.22 -10.50 -11.17
CA LEU A 129 6.93 -9.86 -11.40
C LEU A 129 6.27 -9.43 -10.09
N ALA A 130 6.30 -10.29 -9.07
CA ALA A 130 5.81 -9.97 -7.74
C ALA A 130 6.60 -8.82 -7.10
N ALA A 131 7.92 -8.78 -7.30
CA ALA A 131 8.76 -7.69 -6.83
C ALA A 131 8.40 -6.35 -7.50
N VAL A 132 8.19 -6.35 -8.83
CA VAL A 132 7.71 -5.16 -9.57
C VAL A 132 6.31 -4.74 -9.10
N ALA A 133 5.42 -5.71 -8.84
CA ALA A 133 4.11 -5.44 -8.26
C ALA A 133 4.23 -4.74 -6.89
N CYS A 134 5.11 -5.23 -6.01
CA CYS A 134 5.32 -4.66 -4.67
C CYS A 134 5.99 -3.28 -4.70
N PHE A 135 6.91 -3.05 -5.65
CA PHE A 135 7.47 -1.73 -5.90
C PHE A 135 6.37 -0.72 -6.22
N GLY A 136 5.49 -1.07 -7.16
CA GLY A 136 4.37 -0.23 -7.56
C GLY A 136 3.28 -0.09 -6.50
N SER A 137 2.92 -1.19 -5.83
CA SER A 137 1.83 -1.24 -4.87
C SER A 137 2.23 -0.65 -3.52
N ALA A 138 3.04 -1.34 -2.72
CA ALA A 138 3.33 -0.91 -1.36
C ALA A 138 4.26 0.31 -1.35
N GLY A 139 5.31 0.28 -2.18
CA GLY A 139 6.33 1.33 -2.22
C GLY A 139 5.86 2.66 -2.83
N LEU A 140 5.27 2.63 -4.04
CA LEU A 140 4.82 3.86 -4.69
C LEU A 140 3.39 4.25 -4.32
N LEU A 141 2.42 3.39 -4.59
CA LEU A 141 1.00 3.69 -4.35
C LEU A 141 0.71 3.81 -2.85
N GLY A 142 1.13 2.84 -2.03
CA GLY A 142 0.86 2.79 -0.59
C GLY A 142 1.46 3.99 0.15
N CYS A 143 2.78 4.18 0.07
CA CYS A 143 3.42 5.34 0.67
C CYS A 143 2.96 6.68 0.06
N GLY A 144 2.71 6.71 -1.26
CA GLY A 144 2.28 7.92 -1.95
C GLY A 144 0.87 8.35 -1.54
N LEU A 145 -0.04 7.40 -1.38
CA LEU A 145 -1.40 7.65 -0.92
C LEU A 145 -1.43 8.03 0.56
N LEU A 146 -0.58 7.40 1.40
CA LEU A 146 -0.43 7.79 2.80
C LEU A 146 0.06 9.24 2.91
N GLY A 147 1.09 9.62 2.16
CA GLY A 147 1.56 11.01 2.09
C GLY A 147 0.50 11.97 1.53
N TYR A 148 -0.28 11.55 0.54
CA TYR A 148 -1.37 12.37 0.00
C TYR A 148 -2.50 12.58 1.02
N SER A 149 -2.84 11.55 1.79
CA SER A 149 -3.87 11.61 2.85
C SER A 149 -3.48 12.53 4.01
N ALA A 150 -2.19 12.82 4.21
CA ALA A 150 -1.73 13.75 5.24
C ALA A 150 -2.10 15.22 4.96
N ARG A 151 -2.58 15.54 3.75
CA ARG A 151 -3.12 16.86 3.38
C ARG A 151 -4.61 17.03 3.71
N PHE A 152 -5.23 15.97 4.23
CA PHE A 152 -6.63 15.91 4.63
C PHE A 152 -6.72 15.76 6.15
N PRO A 153 -7.89 15.93 6.79
CA PRO A 153 -7.97 15.70 8.22
C PRO A 153 -7.58 14.26 8.55
N ALA A 154 -7.04 14.05 9.76
CA ALA A 154 -6.41 12.79 10.18
C ALA A 154 -7.28 11.54 9.99
N VAL A 155 -8.61 11.68 9.96
CA VAL A 155 -9.57 10.61 9.69
C VAL A 155 -9.31 9.91 8.35
N TYR A 156 -8.85 10.62 7.32
CA TYR A 156 -8.58 10.00 6.01
C TYR A 156 -7.28 9.18 6.00
N MET A 157 -6.29 9.55 6.81
CA MET A 157 -5.10 8.74 7.01
C MET A 157 -5.44 7.41 7.70
N GLN A 158 -6.38 7.43 8.65
CA GLN A 158 -6.93 6.22 9.26
C GLN A 158 -7.64 5.34 8.22
N ALA A 159 -8.38 5.95 7.28
CA ALA A 159 -9.01 5.21 6.17
C ALA A 159 -7.97 4.46 5.32
N VAL A 160 -6.83 5.10 5.03
CA VAL A 160 -5.72 4.48 4.31
C VAL A 160 -5.18 3.30 5.11
N MET A 161 -4.88 3.45 6.39
CA MET A 161 -4.37 2.35 7.22
C MET A 161 -5.38 1.19 7.32
N LEU A 162 -6.66 1.51 7.49
CA LEU A 162 -7.74 0.52 7.51
C LEU A 162 -7.83 -0.24 6.18
N GLY A 163 -7.68 0.45 5.05
CA GLY A 163 -7.68 -0.16 3.73
C GLY A 163 -6.55 -1.18 3.53
N GLN A 164 -5.37 -0.92 4.08
CA GLN A 164 -4.24 -1.87 4.08
C GLN A 164 -4.57 -3.13 4.87
N SER A 165 -5.14 -3.00 6.08
CA SER A 165 -5.60 -4.14 6.87
C SER A 165 -6.72 -4.91 6.16
N PHE A 166 -7.63 -4.20 5.50
CA PHE A 166 -8.71 -4.81 4.72
C PHE A 166 -8.20 -5.67 3.57
N ALA A 167 -7.05 -5.33 2.97
CA ALA A 167 -6.41 -6.16 1.93
C ALA A 167 -6.06 -7.56 2.44
N GLY A 168 -5.59 -7.68 3.69
CA GLY A 168 -5.31 -8.96 4.33
C GLY A 168 -6.59 -9.78 4.52
N ILE A 169 -7.62 -9.16 5.10
CA ILE A 169 -8.93 -9.80 5.32
C ILE A 169 -9.53 -10.29 4.00
N LEU A 170 -9.56 -9.43 2.99
CA LEU A 170 -10.09 -9.75 1.67
C LEU A 170 -9.35 -10.92 1.03
N THR A 171 -8.02 -10.95 1.15
CA THR A 171 -7.22 -12.04 0.61
C THR A 171 -7.45 -13.35 1.34
N SER A 172 -7.52 -13.34 2.67
CA SER A 172 -7.83 -14.54 3.47
C SER A 172 -9.21 -15.10 3.15
N LEU A 173 -10.23 -14.24 3.02
CA LEU A 173 -11.57 -14.66 2.61
C LEU A 173 -11.58 -15.26 1.19
N LEU A 174 -10.85 -14.63 0.27
CA LEU A 174 -10.71 -15.15 -1.08
C LEU A 174 -10.02 -16.52 -1.08
N SER A 175 -9.03 -16.71 -0.23
CA SER A 175 -8.33 -18.00 -0.11
C SER A 175 -9.22 -19.12 0.40
N ILE A 176 -10.00 -18.84 1.44
CA ILE A 176 -11.02 -19.78 1.96
C ILE A 176 -12.04 -20.10 0.86
N PHE A 177 -12.51 -19.10 0.12
CA PHE A 177 -13.49 -19.29 -0.93
C PHE A 177 -12.93 -20.13 -2.11
N CYS A 178 -11.73 -19.81 -2.59
CA CYS A 178 -11.09 -20.57 -3.67
C CYS A 178 -10.88 -22.04 -3.29
N GLN A 179 -10.37 -22.31 -2.08
CA GLN A 179 -10.17 -23.68 -1.60
C GLN A 179 -11.49 -24.44 -1.39
N ALA A 180 -12.57 -23.75 -0.97
CA ALA A 180 -13.87 -24.38 -0.78
C ALA A 180 -14.57 -24.77 -2.10
N PHE A 181 -14.39 -23.97 -3.16
CA PHE A 181 -15.13 -24.14 -4.42
C PHE A 181 -14.32 -24.75 -5.57
N THR A 182 -12.99 -24.80 -5.48
CA THR A 182 -12.14 -25.27 -6.57
C THR A 182 -11.00 -26.14 -6.05
N SER A 183 -10.99 -27.40 -6.49
CA SER A 183 -9.90 -28.36 -6.27
C SER A 183 -8.78 -28.26 -7.32
N ASN A 184 -8.94 -27.39 -8.32
CA ASN A 184 -7.97 -27.21 -9.41
C ASN A 184 -7.02 -26.04 -9.11
N SER A 185 -5.76 -26.35 -8.84
CA SER A 185 -4.74 -25.36 -8.46
C SER A 185 -4.45 -24.31 -9.55
N LEU A 186 -4.58 -24.65 -10.84
CA LEU A 186 -4.44 -23.64 -11.92
C LEU A 186 -5.62 -22.67 -11.93
N LEU A 187 -6.84 -23.19 -11.74
CA LEU A 187 -8.02 -22.35 -11.70
C LEU A 187 -7.99 -21.40 -10.50
N ASN A 188 -7.53 -21.88 -9.34
CA ASN A 188 -7.30 -21.03 -8.16
C ASN A 188 -6.35 -19.87 -8.49
N GLY A 189 -5.17 -20.17 -9.06
CA GLY A 189 -4.22 -19.13 -9.48
C GLY A 189 -4.81 -18.09 -10.45
N ARG A 190 -5.60 -18.55 -11.44
CA ARG A 190 -6.28 -17.67 -12.40
C ARG A 190 -7.25 -16.71 -11.71
N LEU A 191 -8.06 -17.22 -10.78
CA LEU A 191 -9.05 -16.41 -10.07
C LEU A 191 -8.36 -15.34 -9.21
N TYR A 192 -7.31 -15.70 -8.46
CA TYR A 192 -6.57 -14.74 -7.63
C TYR A 192 -6.04 -13.56 -8.45
N PHE A 193 -5.30 -13.84 -9.52
CA PHE A 193 -4.69 -12.77 -10.31
C PHE A 193 -5.72 -11.99 -11.14
N ALA A 194 -6.80 -12.62 -11.60
CA ALA A 194 -7.90 -11.93 -12.26
C ALA A 194 -8.62 -10.96 -11.32
N ILE A 195 -8.91 -11.38 -10.09
CA ILE A 195 -9.50 -10.51 -9.06
C ILE A 195 -8.55 -9.36 -8.72
N ALA A 196 -7.25 -9.63 -8.59
CA ALA A 196 -6.23 -8.61 -8.40
C ALA A 196 -6.29 -7.54 -9.51
N MET A 197 -6.34 -7.98 -10.76
CA MET A 197 -6.34 -7.10 -11.92
C MET A 197 -7.60 -6.23 -11.97
N ILE A 198 -8.78 -6.83 -11.76
CA ILE A 198 -10.05 -6.10 -11.72
C ILE A 198 -10.03 -5.08 -10.58
N TRP A 199 -9.54 -5.47 -9.39
CA TRP A 199 -9.42 -4.58 -8.24
C TRP A 199 -8.47 -3.42 -8.53
N THR A 200 -7.28 -3.67 -9.07
CA THR A 200 -6.32 -2.62 -9.42
C THR A 200 -6.90 -1.64 -10.44
N LEU A 201 -7.64 -2.12 -11.44
CA LEU A 201 -8.33 -1.26 -12.41
C LEU A 201 -9.40 -0.39 -11.75
N ALA A 202 -10.26 -1.00 -10.91
CA ALA A 202 -11.30 -0.29 -10.18
C ALA A 202 -10.70 0.78 -9.25
N SER A 203 -9.63 0.44 -8.54
CA SER A 203 -8.85 1.35 -7.69
C SER A 203 -8.27 2.52 -8.49
N GLY A 204 -7.71 2.26 -9.68
CA GLY A 204 -7.16 3.31 -10.55
C GLY A 204 -8.23 4.30 -11.02
N VAL A 205 -9.40 3.79 -11.43
CA VAL A 205 -10.55 4.64 -11.81
C VAL A 205 -11.05 5.46 -10.62
N LEU A 206 -11.16 4.81 -9.45
CA LEU A 206 -11.59 5.45 -8.22
C LEU A 206 -10.61 6.55 -7.78
N TYR A 207 -9.32 6.36 -7.98
CA TYR A 207 -8.31 7.38 -7.73
C TYR A 207 -8.44 8.58 -8.67
N ILE A 208 -8.68 8.36 -9.97
CA ILE A 208 -8.93 9.45 -10.93
C ILE A 208 -10.18 10.24 -10.54
N TRP A 209 -11.23 9.54 -10.09
CA TRP A 209 -12.43 10.19 -9.56
C TRP A 209 -12.12 11.00 -8.30
N LEU A 210 -11.35 10.44 -7.36
CA LEU A 210 -10.97 11.07 -6.10
C LEU A 210 -10.26 12.41 -6.34
N ILE A 211 -9.28 12.46 -7.24
CA ILE A 211 -8.50 13.69 -7.52
C ILE A 211 -9.27 14.74 -8.32
N LYS A 212 -10.28 14.34 -9.10
CA LYS A 212 -11.10 15.26 -9.92
C LYS A 212 -12.35 15.76 -9.21
N SER A 213 -12.77 15.10 -8.14
CA SER A 213 -13.99 15.45 -7.42
C SER A 213 -13.87 16.86 -6.78
N PRO A 214 -14.82 17.77 -7.07
CA PRO A 214 -14.85 19.11 -6.45
C PRO A 214 -14.91 19.04 -4.92
N HIS A 215 -15.54 18.01 -4.37
CA HIS A 215 -15.66 17.80 -2.94
C HIS A 215 -14.30 17.49 -2.30
N THR A 216 -13.47 16.68 -2.96
CA THR A 216 -12.10 16.39 -2.47
C THR A 216 -11.26 17.67 -2.41
N ILE A 217 -11.36 18.51 -3.45
CA ILE A 217 -10.65 19.79 -3.52
C ILE A 217 -11.15 20.73 -2.42
N ALA A 218 -12.47 20.77 -2.18
CA ALA A 218 -13.07 21.58 -1.13
C ALA A 218 -12.58 21.16 0.27
N VAL A 219 -12.57 19.86 0.58
CA VAL A 219 -12.06 19.34 1.86
C VAL A 219 -10.59 19.72 2.06
N MET A 220 -9.77 19.54 1.02
CA MET A 220 -8.35 19.89 1.07
C MET A 220 -8.13 21.39 1.33
N ASN A 221 -8.89 22.26 0.65
CA ASN A 221 -8.78 23.71 0.84
C ASN A 221 -9.22 24.15 2.23
N THR A 222 -10.22 23.49 2.82
CA THR A 222 -10.66 23.75 4.19
C THR A 222 -9.55 23.47 5.20
N GLU A 223 -8.87 22.33 5.09
CA GLU A 223 -7.72 21.99 5.96
C GLU A 223 -6.55 22.96 5.83
N VAL A 224 -6.23 23.37 4.60
CA VAL A 224 -5.16 24.35 4.35
C VAL A 224 -5.51 25.70 5.01
N ASN A 225 -6.77 26.11 4.94
CA ASN A 225 -7.22 27.34 5.58
C ASN A 225 -7.20 27.21 7.12
N GLU A 226 -7.62 26.07 7.66
CA GLU A 226 -7.62 25.82 9.11
C GLU A 226 -6.20 25.80 9.68
N SER A 227 -5.28 25.07 9.05
CA SER A 227 -3.86 25.04 9.42
C SER A 227 -3.21 26.43 9.34
N SER A 228 -3.50 27.21 8.30
CA SER A 228 -3.00 28.59 8.17
C SER A 228 -3.51 29.50 9.30
N ARG A 229 -4.79 29.36 9.69
CA ARG A 229 -5.39 30.13 10.80
C ARG A 229 -4.78 29.76 12.14
N VAL A 230 -4.53 28.48 12.38
CA VAL A 230 -3.88 28.00 13.61
C VAL A 230 -2.46 28.56 13.71
N GLU A 231 -1.70 28.53 12.61
CA GLU A 231 -0.34 29.08 12.59
C GLU A 231 -0.33 30.60 12.82
N GLN A 232 -1.26 31.33 12.19
CA GLN A 232 -1.41 32.76 12.43
C GLN A 232 -1.73 33.07 13.90
N ASN A 233 -2.68 32.34 14.51
CA ASN A 233 -3.03 32.51 15.92
C ASN A 233 -1.85 32.19 16.84
N ARG A 234 -1.09 31.13 16.55
CA ARG A 234 0.12 30.77 17.30
C ARG A 234 1.16 31.89 17.25
N ASN A 235 1.40 32.48 16.08
CA ASN A 235 2.36 33.58 15.95
C ASN A 235 1.92 34.84 16.71
N LEU A 236 0.61 35.13 16.77
CA LEU A 236 0.08 36.25 17.55
C LEU A 236 0.26 36.04 19.06
N LEU A 237 0.11 34.81 19.55
CA LEU A 237 0.35 34.49 20.96
C LEU A 237 1.82 34.67 21.34
N LEU A 238 2.74 34.20 20.49
CA LEU A 238 4.18 34.35 20.71
C LEU A 238 4.62 35.82 20.75
N ASP A 239 4.08 36.66 19.86
CA ASP A 239 4.36 38.10 19.85
C ASP A 239 3.81 38.80 21.11
N THR A 240 2.67 38.33 21.62
CA THR A 240 2.08 38.83 22.87
C THR A 240 2.94 38.44 24.07
N ASP A 241 3.41 37.19 24.13
CA ASP A 241 4.25 36.69 25.22
C ASP A 241 5.60 37.45 25.28
N ASP A 242 6.24 37.68 24.13
CA ASP A 242 7.51 38.43 24.03
C ASP A 242 7.37 39.89 24.49
N VAL A 243 6.23 40.53 24.16
CA VAL A 243 5.88 41.86 24.67
C VAL A 243 5.66 41.85 26.18
N THR A 244 5.03 40.82 26.74
CA THR A 244 4.80 40.73 28.19
C THR A 244 6.07 40.41 28.99
N ASP A 245 7.01 39.64 28.44
CA ASP A 245 8.30 39.36 29.09
C ASP A 245 9.22 40.59 29.03
N GLY A 246 9.21 41.34 27.92
CA GLY A 246 9.93 42.62 27.80
C GLY A 246 9.37 43.75 28.67
N LEU A 247 8.17 43.58 29.25
CA LEU A 247 7.54 44.52 30.19
C LEU A 247 7.67 44.11 31.66
N GLN A 248 8.33 42.99 31.97
CA GLN A 248 8.65 42.68 33.37
C GLN A 248 9.63 43.75 33.88
N PRO A 249 9.28 44.51 34.94
CA PRO A 249 10.23 45.42 35.54
C PRO A 249 11.40 44.59 36.08
N GLU A 250 12.61 44.92 35.64
CA GLU A 250 13.85 44.43 36.23
C GLU A 250 13.79 44.80 37.72
N VAL A 251 13.40 43.86 38.58
CA VAL A 251 13.42 44.04 40.02
C VAL A 251 14.89 44.11 40.39
N SER A 252 15.43 45.33 40.40
CA SER A 252 16.72 45.65 40.97
C SER A 252 16.68 45.25 42.44
N ASP A 253 17.35 44.14 42.75
CA ASP A 253 17.50 43.60 44.09
C ASP A 253 18.46 44.51 44.88
N ASP A 254 18.02 45.72 45.22
CA ASP A 254 18.70 46.63 46.13
C ASP A 254 18.45 46.15 47.57
N SER A 255 19.11 45.05 47.94
CA SER A 255 19.16 44.59 49.31
C SER A 255 20.05 45.55 50.13
N PHE A 256 19.41 46.56 50.73
CA PHE A 256 19.99 47.32 51.85
C PHE A 256 20.30 46.36 53.00
N GLY A 257 21.60 46.09 53.22
CA GLY A 257 22.07 45.48 54.46
C GLY A 257 21.93 46.48 55.62
N PRO A 258 21.44 46.06 56.81
CA PRO A 258 21.34 46.98 57.94
C PRO A 258 22.74 47.26 58.51
N GLN A 259 23.10 48.53 58.60
CA GLN A 259 24.05 48.99 59.60
C GLN A 259 23.29 49.37 60.87
N ILE A 260 23.88 48.92 61.99
CA ILE A 260 23.52 49.11 63.42
C ILE A 260 22.54 48.08 63.98
#